data_AF-A0A8B6HMG2-F1
#
_entry.id   AF-A0A8B6HMG2-F1
#
_cell.length_a   1.000
_cell.length_b   1.000
_cell.length_c   1.000
_cell.angle_alpha   90.00
_cell.angle_beta   90.00
_cell.angle_gamma   90.00
#
_symmetry.space_group_name_H-M   'P 1'
#
loop_
_entity.id
_entity.type
_entity.pdbx_description
1 polymer ?
#
loop_
_entity_poly.entity_id
_entity_poly.type
_entity_poly.pdbx_seq_one_letter_code
_entity_poly.pdbx_strand_id
1 'polypeptide(L)'
;MHVKWPGNYTLTGYCTFVLLSVCFGAKDHCPVIPSVHIDAALKIWNYLRIDDRPVKSDMIIALGSYDVRVAERAAELWHDRYAEYILFSGKSGNLTRGENIRFSYRLLLNRNSLPRDVILVQKPYMERRKLATFQKQWPGSIGKLYVTSPQITLLNYPNSEEVDLDDVITIVISDMQILDSYAKLGYQTFQRIPDDFWSAYNILHRSGTYNEHQV
;
A
#
# COMPACT_ATOMS: atom_id res chain seq x y z
N MET A 1 6.96 37.01 2.41
CA MET A 1 7.91 36.26 1.55
C MET A 1 7.20 35.94 0.25
N HIS A 2 7.47 36.73 -0.79
CA HIS A 2 6.99 36.48 -2.13
C HIS A 2 8.04 35.66 -2.87
N VAL A 3 7.71 34.43 -3.24
CA VAL A 3 8.56 33.63 -4.13
C VAL A 3 8.16 33.98 -5.56
N LYS A 4 9.08 34.64 -6.27
CA LYS A 4 9.01 34.89 -7.72
C LYS A 4 9.32 33.60 -8.46
N TRP A 5 8.44 33.24 -9.39
CA TRP A 5 8.64 32.20 -10.40
C TRP A 5 9.32 32.84 -11.63
N PRO A 6 10.46 32.34 -12.15
CA PRO A 6 11.01 32.82 -13.41
C PRO A 6 10.55 31.90 -14.56
N GLY A 7 9.73 32.43 -15.45
CA GLY A 7 9.30 31.71 -16.66
C GLY A 7 8.42 32.58 -17.53
N ASN A 8 9.05 33.43 -18.35
CA ASN A 8 8.39 34.22 -19.38
C ASN A 8 7.96 33.30 -20.53
N TYR A 9 6.66 33.22 -20.82
CA TYR A 9 6.17 32.70 -22.09
C TYR A 9 5.71 33.87 -22.95
N THR A 10 6.43 34.14 -24.04
CA THR A 10 5.97 34.98 -25.14
C THR A 10 5.32 34.06 -26.16
N LEU A 11 3.99 34.12 -26.29
CA LEU A 11 3.29 33.53 -27.42
C LEU A 11 3.40 34.49 -28.60
N THR A 12 4.29 34.17 -29.54
CA THR A 12 4.19 34.67 -30.92
C THR A 12 4.12 33.45 -31.82
N GLY A 13 3.06 33.38 -32.63
CA GLY A 13 2.78 32.26 -33.51
C GLY A 13 3.87 32.08 -34.56
N TYR A 14 3.96 30.87 -35.11
CA TYR A 14 3.58 30.58 -36.49
C TYR A 14 3.46 29.06 -36.61
N CYS A 15 2.33 28.62 -37.17
CA CYS A 15 2.05 27.23 -37.49
C CYS A 15 3.03 26.77 -38.57
N THR A 16 3.88 25.78 -38.27
CA THR A 16 4.53 24.95 -39.29
C THR A 16 4.59 23.53 -38.73
N PHE A 17 3.75 22.65 -39.25
CA PHE A 17 3.83 21.22 -38.99
C PHE A 17 5.15 20.70 -39.58
N VAL A 18 6.11 20.38 -38.72
CA VAL A 18 7.25 19.54 -39.07
C VAL A 18 7.11 18.27 -38.22
N LEU A 19 6.68 17.19 -38.86
CA LEU A 19 6.75 15.83 -38.34
C LEU A 19 8.24 15.45 -38.21
N LEU A 20 8.86 15.85 -37.11
CA LEU A 20 10.11 15.27 -36.64
C LEU A 20 9.75 14.14 -35.70
N SER A 21 9.85 12.92 -36.22
CA SER A 21 9.86 11.68 -35.44
C SER A 21 10.99 11.75 -34.41
N VAL A 22 10.67 12.21 -33.20
CA VAL A 22 11.52 11.95 -32.05
C VAL A 22 11.23 10.51 -31.67
N CYS A 23 12.09 9.60 -32.12
CA CYS A 23 12.18 8.26 -31.58
C CYS A 23 12.61 8.36 -30.11
N PHE A 24 11.66 8.62 -29.21
CA PHE A 24 11.78 8.12 -27.86
C PHE A 24 11.53 6.62 -27.97
N GLY A 25 12.52 5.82 -27.57
CA GLY A 25 12.40 4.36 -27.51
C GLY A 25 11.22 3.99 -26.63
N ALA A 26 10.05 3.84 -27.25
CA ALA A 26 8.94 3.12 -26.68
C ALA A 26 9.43 1.69 -26.49
N LYS A 27 9.25 1.14 -25.30
CA LYS A 27 9.31 -0.31 -25.12
C LYS A 27 8.24 -0.90 -26.07
N ASP A 28 8.65 -1.33 -27.25
CA ASP A 28 7.79 -1.78 -28.36
C ASP A 28 7.07 -3.11 -28.10
N HIS A 29 6.96 -3.54 -26.85
CA HIS A 29 6.00 -4.53 -26.37
C HIS A 29 5.62 -4.10 -24.96
N CYS A 30 4.44 -3.51 -24.76
CA CYS A 30 3.78 -3.66 -23.47
C CYS A 30 3.32 -5.12 -23.45
N PRO A 31 3.93 -6.02 -22.66
CA PRO A 31 3.50 -7.40 -22.63
C PRO A 31 2.02 -7.41 -22.25
N VAL A 32 1.18 -7.98 -23.12
CA VAL A 32 -0.23 -8.14 -22.81
C VAL A 32 -0.32 -9.11 -21.65
N ILE A 33 -0.59 -8.60 -20.45
CA ILE A 33 -0.78 -9.44 -19.27
C ILE A 33 -1.98 -10.35 -19.53
N PRO A 34 -1.80 -11.68 -19.51
CA PRO A 34 -2.90 -12.61 -19.74
C PRO A 34 -4.06 -12.33 -18.78
N SER A 35 -5.31 -12.36 -19.27
CA SER A 35 -6.49 -12.10 -18.43
C SER A 35 -6.57 -13.04 -17.23
N VAL A 36 -6.12 -14.29 -17.40
CA VAL A 36 -6.03 -15.27 -16.32
C VAL A 36 -5.06 -14.85 -15.20
N HIS A 37 -4.00 -14.10 -15.51
CA HIS A 37 -3.10 -13.52 -14.50
C HIS A 37 -3.78 -12.34 -13.79
N ILE A 38 -4.47 -11.47 -14.53
CA ILE A 38 -5.24 -10.37 -13.96
C ILE A 38 -6.32 -10.90 -12.99
N ASP A 39 -7.08 -11.91 -13.41
CA ASP A 39 -8.14 -12.52 -12.59
C ASP A 39 -7.58 -13.18 -11.32
N ALA A 40 -6.43 -13.86 -11.44
CA ALA A 40 -5.74 -14.44 -10.29
C ALA A 40 -5.24 -13.35 -9.33
N ALA A 41 -4.61 -12.30 -9.86
CA ALA A 41 -4.13 -11.18 -9.07
C ALA A 41 -5.27 -10.41 -8.38
N LEU A 42 -6.41 -10.22 -9.06
CA LEU A 42 -7.61 -9.60 -8.50
C LEU A 42 -8.16 -10.40 -7.32
N LYS A 43 -8.20 -11.74 -7.41
CA LYS A 43 -8.60 -12.59 -6.28
C LYS A 43 -7.68 -12.37 -5.09
N ILE A 44 -6.36 -12.31 -5.33
CA ILE A 44 -5.39 -12.11 -4.25
C ILE A 44 -5.54 -10.72 -3.64
N TRP A 45 -5.58 -9.68 -4.48
CA TRP A 45 -5.78 -8.28 -4.11
C TRP A 45 -7.02 -8.09 -3.23
N ASN A 46 -8.15 -8.62 -3.67
CA ASN A 46 -9.43 -8.47 -2.96
C ASN A 46 -9.41 -9.15 -1.59
N TYR A 47 -8.71 -10.28 -1.46
CA TYR A 47 -8.55 -10.90 -0.14
C TYR A 47 -7.56 -10.13 0.74
N LEU A 48 -6.46 -9.59 0.21
CA LEU A 48 -5.50 -8.83 1.02
C LEU A 48 -6.07 -7.53 1.59
N ARG A 49 -7.08 -6.97 0.91
CA ARG A 49 -7.88 -5.86 1.43
C ARG A 49 -8.85 -6.34 2.52
N ILE A 50 -9.04 -5.48 3.51
CA ILE A 50 -10.05 -5.60 4.55
C ILE A 50 -11.26 -4.74 4.19
N ASP A 51 -11.03 -3.57 3.58
CA ASP A 51 -12.06 -2.61 3.20
C ASP A 51 -12.96 -2.19 4.39
N ASP A 52 -12.32 -2.00 5.56
CA ASP A 52 -13.04 -1.41 6.69
C ASP A 52 -13.58 -0.04 6.30
N ARG A 53 -14.70 0.32 6.93
CA ARG A 53 -15.24 1.68 6.93
C ARG A 53 -14.87 2.31 8.26
N PRO A 54 -13.78 3.11 8.35
CA PRO A 54 -13.40 3.73 9.59
C PRO A 54 -14.53 4.58 10.15
N VAL A 55 -14.55 4.75 11.47
CA VAL A 55 -15.34 5.78 12.15
C VAL A 55 -14.41 6.62 13.00
N LYS A 56 -14.94 7.69 13.59
CA LYS A 56 -14.16 8.53 14.50
C LYS A 56 -13.45 7.69 15.56
N SER A 57 -12.16 7.94 15.70
CA SER A 57 -11.20 7.20 16.52
C SER A 57 -10.28 8.18 17.24
N ASP A 58 -9.53 7.71 18.22
CA ASP A 58 -8.61 8.57 18.98
C ASP A 58 -7.39 8.95 18.15
N MET A 59 -6.98 8.06 17.23
CA MET A 59 -5.76 8.23 16.45
C MET A 59 -5.81 7.59 15.06
N ILE A 60 -5.22 8.28 14.09
CA ILE A 60 -4.83 7.70 12.80
C ILE A 60 -3.34 7.35 12.86
N ILE A 61 -2.98 6.11 12.52
CA ILE A 61 -1.59 5.67 12.41
C ILE A 61 -1.30 5.33 10.94
N ALA A 62 -0.55 6.20 10.27
CA ALA A 62 -0.04 5.96 8.92
C ALA A 62 1.30 5.23 9.01
N LEU A 63 1.32 3.99 8.54
CA LEU A 63 2.55 3.20 8.53
C LEU A 63 3.43 3.63 7.34
N GLY A 64 4.68 3.97 7.61
CA GLY A 64 5.63 4.50 6.64
C GLY A 64 5.67 3.68 5.35
N SER A 65 5.61 4.38 4.23
CA SER A 65 5.53 3.86 2.87
C SER A 65 6.24 4.86 1.94
N TYR A 66 6.85 4.37 0.87
CA TYR A 66 7.36 5.23 -0.21
C TYR A 66 6.23 5.72 -1.12
N ASP A 67 5.11 4.99 -1.16
CA ASP A 67 3.91 5.42 -1.88
C ASP A 67 3.21 6.53 -1.10
N VAL A 68 3.27 7.75 -1.63
CA VAL A 68 2.70 8.96 -1.01
C VAL A 68 1.20 8.88 -0.81
N ARG A 69 0.49 8.05 -1.57
CA ARG A 69 -0.97 7.88 -1.46
C ARG A 69 -1.38 7.42 -0.07
N VAL A 70 -0.52 6.66 0.62
CA VAL A 70 -0.77 6.25 2.02
C VAL A 70 -0.83 7.46 2.95
N ALA A 71 0.06 8.44 2.75
CA ALA A 71 0.06 9.67 3.53
C ALA A 71 -1.11 10.58 3.16
N GLU A 72 -1.44 10.68 1.87
CA GLU A 72 -2.61 11.42 1.38
C GLU A 72 -3.89 10.87 2.02
N ARG A 73 -4.09 9.55 2.00
CA ARG A 73 -5.25 8.91 2.62
C ARG A 73 -5.36 9.22 4.12
N ALA A 74 -4.23 9.20 4.83
CA ALA A 74 -4.22 9.51 6.25
C ALA A 74 -4.54 10.99 6.51
N ALA A 75 -4.04 11.89 5.65
CA ALA A 75 -4.32 13.32 5.71
C ALA A 75 -5.79 13.64 5.39
N GLU A 76 -6.40 12.96 4.41
CA GLU A 76 -7.84 13.05 4.10
C GLU A 76 -8.69 12.73 5.34
N LEU A 77 -8.45 11.58 5.97
CA LEU A 77 -9.18 11.15 7.17
C LEU A 77 -9.01 12.13 8.32
N TRP A 78 -7.79 12.66 8.50
CA TRP A 78 -7.52 13.65 9.53
C TRP A 78 -8.24 14.98 9.24
N HIS A 79 -8.22 15.45 7.98
CA HIS A 79 -8.92 16.65 7.54
C HIS A 79 -10.44 16.54 7.76
N ASP A 80 -11.00 15.36 7.49
CA ASP A 80 -12.41 15.01 7.72
C ASP A 80 -12.74 14.75 9.20
N ARG A 81 -11.79 15.00 10.11
CA ARG A 81 -11.93 14.89 11.57
C ARG A 81 -12.28 13.46 12.05
N TYR A 82 -11.71 12.45 11.40
CA TYR A 82 -11.79 11.06 11.90
C TYR A 82 -10.96 10.84 13.16
N ALA A 83 -9.91 11.64 13.40
CA ALA A 83 -9.19 11.66 14.65
C ALA A 83 -8.57 13.04 14.89
N GLU A 84 -8.33 13.40 16.15
CA GLU A 84 -7.61 14.63 16.49
C GLU A 84 -6.11 14.50 16.18
N TYR A 85 -5.56 13.30 16.39
CA TYR A 85 -4.14 13.02 16.22
C TYR A 85 -3.86 12.07 15.05
N ILE A 86 -2.79 12.37 14.32
CA ILE A 86 -2.21 11.50 13.30
C ILE A 86 -0.74 11.20 13.65
N LEU A 87 -0.36 9.94 13.52
CA LEU A 87 1.00 9.46 13.74
C LEU A 87 1.54 8.82 12.47
N PHE A 88 2.66 9.31 11.96
CA PHE A 88 3.43 8.65 10.92
C PHE A 88 4.51 7.77 11.54
N SER A 89 4.51 6.48 11.23
CA SER A 89 5.41 5.50 11.84
C SER A 89 6.26 4.76 10.82
N GLY A 90 7.52 5.15 10.69
CA GLY A 90 8.51 4.53 9.82
C GLY A 90 9.89 4.43 10.48
N LYS A 91 10.75 3.54 9.96
CA LYS A 91 12.16 3.45 10.38
C LYS A 91 13.07 2.83 9.32
N SER A 92 12.76 1.62 8.86
CA SER A 92 13.55 0.83 7.89
C SER A 92 12.62 0.11 6.91
N GLY A 93 13.05 -0.11 5.67
CA GLY A 93 12.22 -0.49 4.50
C GLY A 93 11.59 -1.90 4.46
N ASN A 94 11.36 -2.40 3.24
CA ASN A 94 10.32 -3.34 2.76
C ASN A 94 10.02 -4.66 3.52
N LEU A 95 10.74 -5.01 4.60
CA LEU A 95 10.58 -6.25 5.36
C LEU A 95 10.43 -6.00 6.86
N THR A 96 9.66 -4.99 7.25
CA THR A 96 9.41 -4.72 8.67
C THR A 96 8.67 -5.88 9.33
N ARG A 97 9.35 -6.54 10.28
CA ARG A 97 8.80 -7.57 11.18
C ARG A 97 7.84 -6.98 12.23
N GLY A 98 7.16 -5.88 11.92
CA GLY A 98 6.22 -5.18 12.80
C GLY A 98 6.82 -4.23 13.83
N GLU A 99 8.12 -3.95 13.77
CA GLU A 99 8.80 -3.07 14.75
C GLU A 99 8.18 -1.67 14.83
N ASN A 100 7.63 -1.16 13.73
CA ASN A 100 6.92 0.11 13.67
C ASN A 100 5.74 0.20 14.65
N ILE A 101 4.99 -0.88 14.85
CA ILE A 101 3.88 -0.96 15.82
C ILE A 101 4.43 -0.81 17.25
N ARG A 102 5.51 -1.54 17.57
CA ARG A 102 6.14 -1.49 18.90
C ARG A 102 6.78 -0.13 19.20
N PHE A 103 7.41 0.50 18.21
CA PHE A 103 7.97 1.86 18.37
C PHE A 103 6.88 2.90 18.56
N SER A 104 5.79 2.81 17.81
CA SER A 104 4.61 3.68 17.97
C SER A 104 4.03 3.56 19.37
N TYR A 105 3.83 2.33 19.85
CA TYR A 105 3.34 2.07 21.21
C TYR A 105 4.24 2.71 22.27
N ARG A 106 5.56 2.50 22.19
CA ARG A 106 6.52 3.07 23.15
C ARG A 106 6.49 4.60 23.15
N LEU A 107 6.42 5.22 21.98
CA LEU A 107 6.33 6.67 21.85
C LEU A 107 5.07 7.21 22.53
N LEU A 108 3.92 6.58 22.25
CA LEU A 108 2.62 7.02 22.77
C LEU A 108 2.47 6.77 24.27
N LEU A 109 3.02 5.66 24.76
CA LEU A 109 3.12 5.36 26.19
C LEU A 109 3.93 6.43 26.93
N ASN A 110 5.12 6.79 26.42
CA ASN A 110 5.97 7.82 27.02
C ASN A 110 5.33 9.21 27.05
N ARG A 111 4.32 9.44 26.19
CA ARG A 111 3.55 10.68 26.13
C ARG A 111 2.24 10.62 26.91
N ASN A 112 1.95 9.52 27.61
CA ASN A 112 0.66 9.26 28.27
C ASN A 112 -0.54 9.45 27.33
N SER A 113 -0.41 8.99 26.08
CA SER A 113 -1.31 9.27 24.96
C SER A 113 -1.72 8.01 24.20
N LEU A 114 -1.82 6.87 24.88
CA LEU A 114 -2.22 5.62 24.24
C LEU A 114 -3.67 5.72 23.75
N PRO A 115 -3.93 5.47 22.45
CA PRO A 115 -5.29 5.48 21.92
C PRO A 115 -6.06 4.22 22.34
N ARG A 116 -7.37 4.37 22.54
CA ARG A 116 -8.29 3.23 22.67
C ARG A 116 -8.74 2.76 21.29
N ASP A 117 -9.15 3.69 20.43
CA ASP A 117 -9.68 3.39 19.10
C ASP A 117 -8.70 3.92 18.02
N VAL A 118 -8.33 3.09 17.05
CA VAL A 118 -7.25 3.36 16.09
C VAL A 118 -7.69 3.10 14.65
N ILE A 119 -7.31 4.00 13.74
CA ILE A 119 -7.36 3.80 12.29
C ILE A 119 -5.94 3.57 11.78
N LEU A 120 -5.66 2.40 11.22
CA LEU A 120 -4.39 2.06 10.61
C LEU A 120 -4.46 2.31 9.10
N VAL A 121 -3.48 3.04 8.56
CA VAL A 121 -3.42 3.36 7.12
C VAL A 121 -2.19 2.73 6.49
N GLN A 122 -2.39 1.98 5.41
CA GLN A 122 -1.33 1.38 4.61
C GLN A 122 -1.78 1.19 3.13
N LYS A 123 -0.89 0.72 2.25
CA LYS A 123 -1.22 0.29 0.89
C LYS A 123 -2.31 -0.80 0.86
N PRO A 124 -3.16 -0.86 -0.19
CA PRO A 124 -4.31 -1.78 -0.23
C PRO A 124 -3.91 -3.25 -0.07
N TYR A 125 -2.87 -3.70 -0.77
CA TYR A 125 -2.39 -5.08 -0.71
C TYR A 125 -1.70 -5.46 0.61
N MET A 126 -1.51 -4.52 1.55
CA MET A 126 -0.87 -4.80 2.84
C MET A 126 -1.85 -4.73 4.02
N GLU A 127 -3.13 -4.37 3.80
CA GLU A 127 -4.10 -4.11 4.88
C GLU A 127 -4.21 -5.30 5.85
N ARG A 128 -4.56 -6.49 5.33
CA ARG A 128 -4.72 -7.71 6.14
C ARG A 128 -3.45 -8.08 6.89
N ARG A 129 -2.29 -7.93 6.24
CA ARG A 129 -1.00 -8.20 6.87
C ARG A 129 -0.72 -7.24 8.02
N LYS A 130 -1.03 -5.95 7.86
CA LYS A 130 -0.83 -4.96 8.91
C LYS A 130 -1.83 -5.10 10.05
N LEU A 131 -3.08 -5.51 9.79
CA LEU A 131 -4.02 -5.93 10.82
C LEU A 131 -3.41 -7.06 11.68
N ALA A 132 -2.98 -8.14 11.03
CA ALA A 132 -2.43 -9.31 11.73
C ALA A 132 -1.16 -8.97 12.52
N THR A 133 -0.32 -8.09 11.98
CA THR A 133 0.88 -7.61 12.66
C THR A 133 0.52 -6.77 13.88
N PHE A 134 -0.45 -5.86 13.73
CA PHE A 134 -0.89 -4.97 14.81
C PHE A 134 -1.49 -5.79 15.97
N GLN A 135 -2.41 -6.71 15.68
CA GLN A 135 -3.00 -7.60 16.68
C GLN A 135 -1.96 -8.44 17.44
N LYS A 136 -0.88 -8.85 16.76
CA LYS A 136 0.18 -9.64 17.38
C LYS A 136 1.10 -8.81 18.27
N GLN A 137 1.39 -7.57 17.88
CA GLN A 137 2.53 -6.82 18.40
C GLN A 137 2.17 -5.57 19.20
N TRP A 138 0.95 -5.06 19.10
CA TRP A 138 0.49 -3.95 19.92
C TRP A 138 0.26 -4.43 21.36
N PRO A 139 1.07 -3.99 22.36
CA PRO A 139 0.97 -4.52 23.72
C PRO A 139 -0.20 -3.96 24.53
N GLY A 140 -0.78 -2.84 24.09
CA GLY A 140 -1.88 -2.18 24.78
C GLY A 140 -3.23 -2.80 24.45
N SER A 141 -4.22 -2.53 25.30
CA SER A 141 -5.62 -2.82 24.95
C SER A 141 -6.10 -1.84 23.89
N ILE A 142 -6.90 -2.34 22.95
CA ILE A 142 -7.58 -1.55 21.92
C ILE A 142 -9.07 -1.85 22.00
N GLY A 143 -9.89 -0.81 21.91
CA GLY A 143 -11.34 -0.92 21.79
C GLY A 143 -11.72 -1.26 20.35
N LYS A 144 -11.43 -0.35 19.41
CA LYS A 144 -11.70 -0.54 17.99
C LYS A 144 -10.44 -0.35 17.15
N LEU A 145 -10.27 -1.23 16.16
CA LEU A 145 -9.23 -1.13 15.16
C LEU A 145 -9.88 -1.16 13.79
N TYR A 146 -9.57 -0.16 12.98
CA TYR A 146 -9.94 -0.09 11.57
C TYR A 146 -8.68 -0.10 10.72
N VAL A 147 -8.71 -0.78 9.57
CA VAL A 147 -7.61 -0.75 8.60
C VAL A 147 -8.11 -0.25 7.26
N THR A 148 -7.44 0.76 6.72
CA THR A 148 -7.84 1.37 5.45
C THR A 148 -6.60 1.72 4.61
N SER A 149 -6.85 2.09 3.36
CA SER A 149 -5.85 2.38 2.35
C SER A 149 -6.37 3.41 1.35
N PRO A 150 -5.51 3.90 0.43
CA PRO A 150 -5.97 4.63 -0.74
C PRO A 150 -7.06 3.84 -1.47
N GLN A 151 -8.17 4.49 -1.80
CA GLN A 151 -9.32 3.83 -2.41
C GLN A 151 -9.09 3.65 -3.92
N ILE A 152 -8.26 2.65 -4.26
CA ILE A 152 -7.76 2.41 -5.60
C ILE A 152 -7.86 0.92 -5.95
N THR A 153 -8.17 0.63 -7.21
CA THR A 153 -8.28 -0.75 -7.71
C THR A 153 -6.92 -1.28 -8.14
N LEU A 154 -6.76 -2.60 -8.25
CA LEU A 154 -5.54 -3.24 -8.77
C LEU A 154 -5.11 -2.62 -10.13
N LEU A 155 -6.05 -2.51 -11.07
CA LEU A 155 -5.77 -2.04 -12.43
C LEU A 155 -5.41 -0.56 -12.51
N ASN A 156 -5.85 0.24 -11.53
CA ASN A 156 -5.54 1.67 -11.46
C ASN A 156 -4.38 1.97 -10.51
N TYR A 157 -3.87 0.97 -9.78
CA TYR A 157 -2.76 1.15 -8.85
C TYR A 157 -1.43 1.53 -9.52
N PRO A 158 -1.09 0.99 -10.71
CA PRO A 158 0.10 1.42 -11.45
C PRO A 158 0.15 2.94 -11.59
N ASN A 159 1.34 3.48 -11.54
CA ASN A 159 1.57 4.89 -11.83
C ASN A 159 2.65 5.00 -12.91
N SER A 160 2.54 6.01 -13.77
CA SER A 160 3.38 6.15 -14.96
C SER A 160 4.87 6.38 -14.67
N GLU A 161 5.23 6.60 -13.40
CA GLU A 161 6.56 7.06 -13.00
C GLU A 161 7.36 6.01 -12.22
N GLU A 162 6.71 5.07 -11.53
CA GLU A 162 7.38 4.20 -10.55
C GLU A 162 7.05 2.70 -10.64
N VAL A 163 5.82 2.31 -10.99
CA VAL A 163 5.37 0.91 -10.84
C VAL A 163 4.37 0.56 -11.94
N ASP A 164 4.69 -0.46 -12.76
CA ASP A 164 3.76 -1.00 -13.75
C ASP A 164 2.85 -2.11 -13.20
N LEU A 165 1.91 -2.61 -14.00
CA LEU A 165 0.95 -3.61 -13.52
C LEU A 165 1.62 -4.96 -13.20
N ASP A 166 2.68 -5.36 -13.91
CA ASP A 166 3.40 -6.61 -13.62
C ASP A 166 4.16 -6.49 -12.28
N ASP A 167 4.74 -5.33 -11.99
CA ASP A 167 5.35 -5.03 -10.69
C ASP A 167 4.30 -5.13 -9.56
N VAL A 168 3.11 -4.57 -9.76
CA VAL A 168 2.03 -4.65 -8.76
C VAL A 168 1.60 -6.10 -8.53
N ILE A 169 1.41 -6.88 -9.59
CA ILE A 169 1.05 -8.30 -9.48
C ILE A 169 2.14 -9.07 -8.71
N THR A 170 3.41 -8.80 -9.00
CA THR A 170 4.56 -9.38 -8.28
C THR A 170 4.51 -9.03 -6.79
N ILE A 171 4.27 -7.77 -6.45
CA ILE A 171 4.18 -7.35 -5.04
C ILE A 171 2.99 -8.00 -4.33
N VAL A 172 1.85 -8.13 -5.01
CA VAL A 172 0.63 -8.75 -4.47
C VAL A 172 0.85 -10.23 -4.14
N ILE A 173 1.50 -10.99 -5.03
CA ILE A 173 1.83 -12.39 -4.76
C ILE A 173 2.86 -12.52 -3.63
N SER A 174 3.85 -11.62 -3.57
CA SER A 174 4.83 -11.59 -2.47
C SER A 174 4.17 -11.28 -1.12
N ASP A 175 3.25 -10.30 -1.03
CA ASP A 175 2.59 -9.96 0.25
C ASP A 175 1.74 -11.12 0.78
N MET A 176 1.12 -11.89 -0.13
CA MET A 176 0.44 -13.14 0.20
C MET A 176 1.38 -14.16 0.87
N GLN A 177 2.57 -14.39 0.30
CA GLN A 177 3.54 -15.32 0.90
C GLN A 177 3.99 -14.84 2.28
N ILE A 178 4.22 -13.53 2.41
CA ILE A 178 4.60 -12.94 3.69
C ILE A 178 3.50 -13.12 4.73
N LEU A 179 2.21 -12.98 4.36
CA LEU A 179 1.09 -13.18 5.28
C LEU A 179 1.10 -14.57 5.93
N ASP A 180 1.36 -15.62 5.14
CA ASP A 180 1.46 -17.00 5.64
C ASP A 180 2.75 -17.23 6.44
N SER A 181 3.90 -16.85 5.86
CA SER A 181 5.21 -17.08 6.46
C SER A 181 5.40 -16.32 7.78
N TYR A 182 4.95 -15.08 7.90
CA TYR A 182 5.14 -14.28 9.11
C TYR A 182 4.22 -14.70 10.25
N ALA A 183 3.07 -15.32 9.96
CA ALA A 183 2.26 -15.97 10.98
C ALA A 183 3.02 -17.16 11.60
N LYS A 184 3.65 -18.00 10.76
CA LYS A 184 4.48 -19.14 11.20
C LYS A 184 5.70 -18.72 12.02
N LEU A 185 6.32 -17.59 11.67
CA LEU A 185 7.45 -17.00 12.40
C LEU A 185 7.04 -16.26 13.68
N GLY A 186 5.74 -16.15 13.97
CA GLY A 186 5.23 -15.50 15.18
C GLY A 186 5.23 -13.97 15.12
N TYR A 187 5.44 -13.37 13.96
CA TYR A 187 5.35 -11.92 13.77
C TYR A 187 3.92 -11.41 13.58
N GLN A 188 2.99 -12.29 13.22
CA GLN A 188 1.58 -11.98 12.95
C GLN A 188 0.64 -12.94 13.66
N THR A 189 -0.63 -12.56 13.81
CA THR A 189 -1.70 -13.50 14.13
C THR A 189 -2.00 -14.37 12.92
N PHE A 190 -2.49 -15.60 13.15
CA PHE A 190 -2.93 -16.47 12.06
C PHE A 190 -4.12 -15.85 11.31
N GLN A 191 -4.06 -15.86 9.98
CA GLN A 191 -5.13 -15.43 9.10
C GLN A 191 -5.58 -16.64 8.29
N ARG A 192 -6.88 -16.94 8.28
CA ARG A 192 -7.41 -18.06 7.49
C ARG A 192 -7.35 -17.70 6.01
N ILE A 193 -6.46 -18.36 5.28
CA ILE A 193 -6.32 -18.23 3.83
C ILE A 193 -7.32 -19.17 3.12
N PRO A 194 -8.20 -18.66 2.25
CA PRO A 194 -9.13 -19.46 1.45
C PRO A 194 -8.44 -20.40 0.44
N ASP A 195 -9.10 -21.50 0.06
CA ASP A 195 -8.51 -22.49 -0.87
C ASP A 195 -8.38 -21.96 -2.31
N ASP A 196 -9.34 -21.12 -2.74
CA ASP A 196 -9.33 -20.46 -4.05
C ASP A 196 -8.19 -19.43 -4.18
N PHE A 197 -7.71 -18.91 -3.06
CA PHE A 197 -6.56 -18.01 -3.00
C PHE A 197 -5.25 -18.73 -3.34
N TRP A 198 -5.05 -19.96 -2.84
CA TRP A 198 -3.90 -20.80 -3.24
C TRP A 198 -3.96 -21.22 -4.71
N SER A 199 -5.16 -21.41 -5.25
CA SER A 199 -5.35 -21.69 -6.67
C SER A 199 -4.91 -20.51 -7.54
N ALA A 200 -5.28 -19.28 -7.16
CA ALA A 200 -4.83 -18.06 -7.82
C ALA A 200 -3.30 -17.86 -7.74
N TYR A 201 -2.72 -18.09 -6.57
CA TYR A 201 -1.26 -18.09 -6.39
C TYR A 201 -0.57 -19.06 -7.35
N ASN A 202 -1.07 -20.30 -7.44
CA ASN A 202 -0.46 -21.33 -8.28
C ASN A 202 -0.50 -20.98 -9.77
N ILE A 203 -1.56 -20.30 -10.24
CA ILE A 203 -1.63 -19.78 -11.62
C ILE A 203 -0.48 -18.81 -11.89
N LEU A 204 -0.33 -17.80 -11.02
CA LEU A 204 0.70 -16.78 -11.16
C LEU A 204 2.11 -17.36 -10.99
N HIS A 205 2.31 -18.22 -9.99
CA HIS A 205 3.62 -18.79 -9.69
C HIS A 205 4.14 -19.71 -10.81
N ARG A 206 3.26 -20.53 -11.39
CA ARG A 206 3.61 -21.45 -12.49
C ARG A 206 3.91 -20.73 -13.80
N SER A 207 3.47 -19.48 -13.96
CA SER A 207 3.81 -18.68 -15.14
C SER A 207 5.31 -18.37 -15.23
N GLY A 208 6.02 -18.38 -14.10
CA GLY A 208 7.42 -17.97 -14.02
C GLY A 208 7.64 -16.45 -14.02
N THR A 209 6.62 -15.66 -14.39
CA THR A 209 6.71 -14.21 -14.58
C THR A 209 6.85 -13.43 -13.27
N TYR A 210 6.13 -13.83 -12.22
CA TYR A 210 5.97 -13.07 -10.97
C TYR A 210 6.76 -13.66 -9.79
N ASN A 211 7.86 -14.36 -10.09
CA ASN A 211 8.62 -15.11 -9.08
C ASN A 211 9.75 -14.30 -8.44
N GLU A 212 9.87 -13.03 -8.78
CA GLU A 212 10.82 -12.12 -8.13
C GLU A 212 10.33 -11.77 -6.71
N HIS A 213 11.25 -11.51 -5.78
CA HIS A 213 10.95 -11.14 -4.39
C HIS A 213 10.19 -12.17 -3.54
N GLN A 214 10.29 -13.46 -3.87
CA GLN A 214 9.78 -14.53 -3.00
C GLN A 214 10.58 -14.65 -1.70
N VAL A 215 9.88 -14.79 -0.58
CA VAL A 215 10.45 -14.88 0.78
C VAL A 215 10.52 -16.33 1.23
#